data_AF-A0A2P8GQD7-F1
#
_entry.id   AF-A0A2P8GQD7-F1
#
_cell.length_a   1.000
_cell.length_b   1.000
_cell.length_c   1.000
_cell.angle_alpha   90.00
_cell.angle_beta   90.00
_cell.angle_gamma   90.00
#
_symmetry.space_group_name_H-M   'P 1'
#
loop_
_entity.id
_entity.type
_entity.pdbx_description
1 polymer ?
#
loop_
_entity_poly.entity_id
_entity_poly.type
_entity_poly.pdbx_seq_one_letter_code
_entity_poly.pdbx_strand_id
1 'polypeptide(L)'
;MLKNQSALQNSTAYYFNRSKDINVENDSTVITLFARLTRELTWEDGFDTYKKIETFWVDIEDTKMEEASEKMKSLPNCMKYYKISEKVFRDLYRLSKSCPKELYYVTPFHQESFREKFIT
;
A
#
# COMPACT_ATOMS: atom_id res chain seq x y z
N MET A 1 14.18 38.76 0.34
CA MET A 1 15.40 37.93 0.18
C MET A 1 15.06 36.50 0.57
N LEU A 2 14.96 35.58 -0.40
CA LEU A 2 14.67 34.17 -0.14
C LEU A 2 15.91 33.51 0.45
N LYS A 3 15.85 33.08 1.72
CA LYS A 3 16.86 32.19 2.28
C LYS A 3 16.63 30.79 1.73
N ASN A 4 17.44 30.40 0.76
CA ASN A 4 17.69 29.00 0.41
C ASN A 4 18.39 28.32 1.60
N GLN A 5 17.62 27.93 2.62
CA GLN A 5 18.06 26.87 3.53
C GLN A 5 17.64 25.56 2.86
N SER A 6 18.64 24.83 2.38
CA SER A 6 18.46 23.48 1.86
C SER A 6 17.97 22.61 3.01
N ALA A 7 16.66 22.38 3.10
CA ALA A 7 16.12 21.36 3.99
C ALA A 7 16.82 20.04 3.65
N LEU A 8 17.62 19.53 4.59
CA LEU A 8 18.31 18.26 4.41
C LEU A 8 17.26 17.15 4.52
N GLN A 9 17.24 16.25 3.54
CA GLN A 9 16.38 15.08 3.61
C GLN A 9 16.96 14.14 4.68
N ASN A 10 16.24 14.00 5.79
CA ASN A 10 16.74 13.28 6.96
C ASN A 10 16.42 11.79 6.89
N SER A 11 15.28 11.41 6.30
CA SER A 11 14.93 10.01 6.18
C SER A 11 14.03 9.69 5.00
N THR A 12 14.06 8.42 4.59
CA THR A 12 13.12 7.84 3.64
C THR A 12 12.53 6.58 4.25
N ALA A 13 11.21 6.49 4.28
CA ALA A 13 10.50 5.28 4.67
C ALA A 13 9.72 4.70 3.49
N TYR A 14 9.63 3.38 3.44
CA TYR A 14 8.97 2.65 2.36
C TYR A 14 7.90 1.74 2.92
N TYR A 15 6.75 1.75 2.27
CA TYR A 15 5.58 1.03 2.73
C TYR A 15 4.90 0.27 1.61
N PHE A 16 4.37 -0.90 1.97
CA PHE A 16 3.47 -1.67 1.12
C PHE A 16 2.15 -1.88 1.85
N ASN A 17 1.07 -1.61 1.14
CA ASN A 17 -0.29 -1.79 1.60
C ASN A 17 -1.01 -2.75 0.69
N ARG A 18 -1.80 -3.64 1.28
CA ARG A 18 -2.81 -4.38 0.54
C ARG A 18 -4.06 -4.57 1.37
N SER A 19 -5.20 -4.66 0.70
CA SER A 19 -6.45 -4.97 1.36
C SER A 19 -7.34 -5.85 0.50
N LYS A 20 -8.23 -6.58 1.18
CA LYS A 20 -9.44 -7.12 0.59
C LYS A 20 -10.60 -6.60 1.43
N ASP A 21 -11.48 -5.86 0.79
CA ASP A 21 -12.76 -5.45 1.36
C ASP A 21 -13.90 -6.29 0.76
N ILE A 22 -14.97 -6.48 1.53
CA ILE A 22 -16.23 -7.08 1.08
C ILE A 22 -17.30 -6.07 1.46
N ASN A 23 -17.97 -5.54 0.45
CA ASN A 23 -19.03 -4.58 0.60
C ASN A 23 -20.26 -4.99 -0.24
N VAL A 24 -21.40 -4.37 0.06
CA VAL A 24 -22.64 -4.58 -0.68
C VAL A 24 -22.90 -3.34 -1.52
N GLU A 25 -22.91 -3.52 -2.84
CA GLU A 25 -23.17 -2.48 -3.82
C GLU A 25 -24.33 -2.93 -4.73
N ASN A 26 -25.40 -2.14 -4.82
CA ASN A 26 -26.57 -2.44 -5.67
C ASN A 26 -27.09 -3.88 -5.48
N ASP A 27 -27.32 -4.27 -4.22
CA ASP A 27 -27.78 -5.61 -3.80
C ASP A 27 -26.84 -6.77 -4.19
N SER A 28 -25.62 -6.47 -4.67
CA SER A 28 -24.60 -7.45 -5.00
C SER A 28 -23.44 -7.36 -4.01
N THR A 29 -22.92 -8.51 -3.57
CA THR A 29 -21.69 -8.53 -2.75
C THR A 29 -20.48 -8.41 -3.66
N VAL A 30 -19.64 -7.41 -3.43
CA VAL A 30 -18.43 -7.15 -4.21
C VAL A 30 -17.20 -7.33 -3.34
N ILE A 31 -16.16 -7.97 -3.90
CA ILE A 31 -14.82 -8.01 -3.33
C ILE A 31 -14.00 -6.91 -3.99
N THR A 32 -13.46 -6.00 -3.19
CA THR A 32 -12.50 -5.00 -3.64
C THR A 32 -11.10 -5.37 -3.16
N LEU A 33 -10.20 -5.67 -4.09
CA LEU A 33 -8.78 -5.82 -3.83
C LEU A 33 -8.04 -4.53 -4.12
N PHE A 34 -7.11 -4.20 -3.22
CA PHE A 34 -6.28 -3.02 -3.37
C PHE A 34 -4.84 -3.33 -2.98
N ALA A 35 -3.89 -2.77 -3.74
CA ALA A 35 -2.48 -2.78 -3.39
C ALA A 35 -1.83 -1.42 -3.69
N ARG A 36 -0.90 -1.00 -2.85
CA ARG A 36 -0.18 0.26 -2.99
C ARG A 36 1.22 0.20 -2.43
N LEU A 37 2.13 0.84 -3.14
CA LEU A 37 3.47 1.15 -2.66
C LEU A 37 3.54 2.64 -2.33
N THR A 38 4.15 2.98 -1.20
CA THR A 38 4.29 4.37 -0.75
C THR A 38 5.72 4.64 -0.31
N ARG A 39 6.26 5.79 -0.70
CA ARG A 39 7.53 6.33 -0.22
C ARG A 39 7.25 7.61 0.56
N GLU A 40 7.68 7.68 1.81
CA GLU A 40 7.61 8.88 2.64
C GLU A 40 9.00 9.49 2.74
N LEU A 41 9.12 10.74 2.32
CA LEU A 41 10.33 11.55 2.43
C LEU A 41 10.12 12.54 3.57
N THR A 42 11.08 12.62 4.49
CA THR A 42 11.04 13.54 5.62
C THR A 42 12.24 14.49 5.58
N TRP A 43 11.97 15.77 5.77
CA TRP A 43 12.98 16.83 5.89
C TRP A 43 12.80 17.57 7.21
N GLU A 44 13.89 18.06 7.78
CA GLU A 44 13.85 18.97 8.93
C GLU A 44 14.71 20.19 8.63
N ASP A 45 14.26 21.37 9.06
CA ASP A 45 15.01 22.63 8.96
C ASP A 45 15.45 23.17 10.34
N GLY A 46 15.32 22.34 11.38
CA GLY A 46 15.66 22.65 12.77
C GLY A 46 14.51 23.25 13.59
N PHE A 47 13.43 23.70 12.94
CA PHE A 47 12.23 24.21 13.61
C PHE A 47 11.00 23.38 13.27
N ASP A 48 10.89 22.96 12.01
CA ASP A 48 9.76 22.22 11.50
C ASP A 48 10.18 20.87 10.87
N THR A 49 9.26 19.91 10.92
CA THR A 49 9.36 18.64 10.20
C THR A 49 8.40 18.64 9.03
N TYR A 50 8.91 18.42 7.82
CA TYR A 50 8.13 18.36 6.59
C TYR A 50 8.08 16.91 6.10
N LYS A 51 6.91 16.49 5.63
CA LYS A 51 6.70 15.16 5.05
C LYS A 51 6.10 15.26 3.65
N LYS A 52 6.63 14.49 2.72
CA LYS A 52 6.05 14.28 1.39
C LYS A 52 5.82 12.80 1.21
N ILE A 53 4.58 12.46 0.90
CA ILE A 53 4.18 11.08 0.61
C ILE A 53 4.05 10.95 -0.90
N GLU A 54 4.83 10.04 -1.48
CA GLU A 54 4.75 9.66 -2.87
C GLU A 54 4.08 8.31 -2.98
N THR A 55 2.94 8.29 -3.68
CA THR A 55 2.14 7.10 -3.86
C THR A 55 2.36 6.50 -5.24
N PHE A 56 2.67 5.21 -5.25
CA PHE A 56 2.78 4.38 -6.44
C PHE A 56 1.63 3.38 -6.38
N TRP A 57 0.53 3.73 -7.06
CA TRP A 57 -0.59 2.82 -7.21
C TRP A 57 -0.14 1.57 -7.94
N VAL A 58 -0.43 0.43 -7.33
CA VAL A 58 -0.12 -0.87 -7.91
C VAL A 58 -1.31 -1.29 -8.74
N ASP A 59 -2.48 -1.47 -8.10
CA ASP A 59 -3.69 -1.96 -8.75
C ASP A 59 -4.92 -1.87 -7.81
N ILE A 60 -6.10 -1.79 -8.41
CA ILE A 60 -7.42 -1.95 -7.75
C ILE A 60 -8.26 -2.88 -8.61
N GLU A 61 -8.86 -3.90 -7.99
CA GLU A 61 -9.69 -4.88 -8.69
C GLU A 61 -10.98 -5.11 -7.91
N ASP A 62 -12.10 -4.75 -8.53
CA ASP A 62 -13.45 -5.05 -8.03
C ASP A 62 -13.98 -6.27 -8.76
N THR A 63 -14.57 -7.21 -8.02
CA THR A 63 -15.14 -8.43 -8.58
C THR A 63 -16.34 -8.86 -7.76
N LYS A 64 -17.44 -9.21 -8.43
CA LYS A 64 -18.62 -9.74 -7.75
C LYS A 64 -18.26 -11.04 -7.03
N MET A 65 -18.85 -11.27 -5.86
CA MET A 65 -18.56 -12.43 -5.03
C MET A 65 -18.79 -13.75 -5.78
N GLU A 66 -19.81 -13.82 -6.63
CA GLU A 66 -20.10 -14.99 -7.46
C GLU A 66 -19.02 -15.28 -8.54
N GLU A 67 -18.35 -14.24 -9.05
CA GLU A 67 -17.33 -14.33 -10.09
C GLU A 67 -15.91 -14.44 -9.52
N ALA A 68 -15.73 -14.10 -8.25
CA ALA A 68 -14.44 -14.09 -7.60
C ALA A 68 -13.82 -15.49 -7.52
N SER A 69 -12.51 -15.58 -7.77
CA SER A 69 -11.78 -16.82 -7.57
C SER A 69 -11.75 -17.23 -6.10
N GLU A 70 -11.60 -18.54 -5.83
CA GLU A 70 -11.46 -19.04 -4.45
C GLU A 70 -10.25 -18.42 -3.72
N LYS A 71 -9.18 -18.10 -4.46
CA LYS A 71 -8.02 -17.39 -3.92
C LYS A 71 -8.42 -16.00 -3.38
N MET A 72 -9.22 -15.25 -4.12
CA MET A 72 -9.74 -13.93 -3.70
C MET A 72 -10.64 -14.04 -2.48
N LYS A 73 -11.60 -14.97 -2.51
CA LYS A 73 -12.55 -15.20 -1.41
C LYS A 73 -11.83 -15.59 -0.11
N SER A 74 -10.76 -16.38 -0.21
CA SER A 74 -9.96 -16.83 0.93
C SER A 74 -9.19 -15.70 1.63
N LEU A 75 -9.00 -14.55 0.97
CA LEU A 75 -8.30 -13.42 1.58
C LEU A 75 -9.11 -12.86 2.76
N PRO A 76 -8.45 -12.51 3.86
CA PRO A 76 -9.13 -11.93 5.01
C PRO A 76 -9.73 -10.56 4.69
N ASN A 77 -10.92 -10.27 5.23
CA ASN A 77 -11.54 -8.94 5.13
C ASN A 77 -10.81 -7.92 5.99
N CYS A 78 -9.76 -7.30 5.46
CA CYS A 78 -8.89 -6.39 6.19
C CYS A 78 -7.95 -5.62 5.26
N MET A 79 -7.44 -4.51 5.78
CA MET A 79 -6.22 -3.87 5.33
C MET A 79 -5.01 -4.41 6.07
N LYS A 80 -3.90 -4.56 5.35
CA LYS A 80 -2.58 -4.91 5.88
C LYS A 80 -1.56 -3.88 5.41
N TYR A 81 -0.83 -3.35 6.38
CA TYR A 81 0.22 -2.36 6.21
C TYR A 81 1.57 -2.99 6.57
N TYR A 82 2.58 -2.74 5.76
CA TYR A 82 3.94 -3.22 5.98
C TYR A 82 4.93 -2.08 5.80
N LYS A 83 5.80 -1.88 6.79
CA LYS A 83 7.02 -1.09 6.62
C LYS A 83 8.12 -1.99 6.09
N ILE A 84 8.71 -1.62 4.98
CA ILE A 84 9.63 -2.47 4.21
C ILE A 84 10.93 -1.73 3.93
N SER A 85 11.98 -2.49 3.60
CA SER A 85 13.24 -1.90 3.15
C SER A 85 13.10 -1.35 1.73
N GLU A 86 13.98 -0.43 1.35
CA GLU A 86 14.07 0.09 -0.03
C GLU A 86 14.24 -1.03 -1.06
N LYS A 87 15.06 -2.04 -0.75
CA LYS A 87 15.29 -3.17 -1.64
C LYS A 87 13.99 -3.91 -1.95
N VAL A 88 13.25 -4.27 -0.89
CA VAL A 88 11.95 -4.94 -1.04
C VAL A 88 10.96 -4.04 -1.78
N PHE A 89 10.95 -2.73 -1.50
CA PHE A 89 10.11 -1.78 -2.23
C PHE A 89 10.40 -1.78 -3.73
N ARG A 90 11.69 -1.75 -4.13
CA ARG A 90 12.10 -1.78 -5.54
C ARG A 90 11.72 -3.10 -6.21
N ASP A 91 11.84 -4.22 -5.51
CA ASP A 91 11.46 -5.54 -6.04
C ASP A 91 9.94 -5.65 -6.21
N LEU A 92 9.14 -5.20 -5.23
CA LEU A 92 7.68 -5.12 -5.37
C LEU A 92 7.26 -4.14 -6.46
N TYR A 93 7.97 -3.02 -6.62
CA TYR A 93 7.71 -2.07 -7.70
C TYR A 93 7.99 -2.69 -9.08
N ARG A 94 9.04 -3.50 -9.22
CA ARG A 94 9.28 -4.26 -10.46
C ARG A 94 8.20 -5.31 -10.69
N LEU A 95 7.77 -6.00 -9.64
CA LEU A 95 6.68 -6.97 -9.71
C LEU A 95 5.38 -6.28 -10.14
N SER A 96 5.08 -5.07 -9.65
CA SER A 96 3.86 -4.34 -10.03
C SER A 96 3.81 -3.99 -11.52
N LYS A 97 4.97 -3.80 -12.16
CA LYS A 97 5.05 -3.55 -13.61
C LYS A 97 4.86 -4.80 -14.47
N SER A 98 5.06 -5.98 -13.92
CA SER A 98 5.01 -7.25 -14.68
C SER A 98 3.78 -8.09 -14.34
N CYS A 99 3.40 -8.16 -13.07
CA CYS A 99 2.27 -8.94 -12.57
C CYS A 99 1.60 -8.23 -11.38
N PRO A 100 0.87 -7.12 -11.62
CA PRO A 100 0.26 -6.31 -10.56
C PRO A 100 -0.68 -7.10 -9.65
N LYS A 101 -1.48 -8.01 -10.21
CA LYS A 101 -2.44 -8.83 -9.46
C LYS A 101 -1.81 -9.73 -8.39
N GLU A 102 -0.57 -10.18 -8.58
CA GLU A 102 0.09 -11.01 -7.56
C GLU A 102 0.35 -10.24 -6.26
N LEU A 103 0.43 -8.91 -6.32
CA LEU A 103 0.66 -8.09 -5.13
C LEU A 103 -0.50 -8.15 -4.14
N TYR A 104 -1.72 -8.48 -4.56
CA TYR A 104 -2.83 -8.72 -3.62
C TYR A 104 -2.59 -9.91 -2.69
N TYR A 105 -1.72 -10.84 -3.08
CA TYR A 105 -1.50 -12.10 -2.38
C TYR A 105 -0.16 -12.16 -1.66
N VAL A 106 0.79 -11.29 -2.01
CA VAL A 106 2.14 -11.28 -1.43
C VAL A 106 2.14 -10.76 0.01
N THR A 107 2.92 -11.42 0.86
CA THR A 107 3.36 -10.89 2.15
C THR A 107 4.85 -10.58 2.03
N PRO A 108 5.25 -9.30 2.03
CA PRO A 108 6.66 -8.96 1.83
C PRO A 108 7.49 -9.25 3.07
N PHE A 109 8.80 -9.38 2.88
CA PHE A 109 9.74 -9.22 3.98
C PHE A 109 9.63 -7.80 4.52
N HIS A 110 9.29 -7.67 5.79
CA HIS A 110 8.94 -6.41 6.42
C HIS A 110 9.67 -6.24 7.75
N GLN A 111 9.84 -4.98 8.13
CA GLN A 111 10.39 -4.58 9.42
C GLN A 111 9.29 -4.52 10.48
N GLU A 112 8.14 -3.96 10.11
CA GLU A 112 6.96 -3.79 10.96
C GLU A 112 5.71 -4.07 10.13
N SER A 113 4.65 -4.56 10.78
CA SER A 113 3.35 -4.74 10.13
C SER A 113 2.19 -4.42 11.05
N PHE A 114 1.10 -3.97 10.45
CA PHE A 114 -0.16 -3.71 11.12
C PHE A 114 -1.33 -4.25 10.28
N ARG A 115 -2.41 -4.63 10.93
CA ARG A 115 -3.62 -5.14 10.29
C ARG A 115 -4.85 -4.48 10.90
N GLU A 116 -5.72 -4.00 10.02
CA GLU A 116 -6.99 -3.39 10.38
C GLU A 116 -8.12 -4.17 9.73
N LYS A 117 -9.03 -4.73 10.52
CA LYS A 117 -10.19 -5.44 9.99
C LYS A 117 -11.21 -4.41 9.51
N PHE A 118 -11.81 -4.65 8.34
CA PHE A 118 -12.96 -3.87 7.94
C PHE A 118 -14.17 -4.30 8.77
N ILE A 119 -14.97 -3.33 9.20
CA ILE A 119 -16.22 -3.58 9.90
C ILE A 119 -17.27 -3.88 8.83
N THR A 120 -17.85 -5.08 8.90
CA THR A 120 -19.05 -5.49 8.16
C THR A 120 -20.27 -5.31 9.04
#